data_AF-A0A4V2ZSF9-F1
#
_entry.id   AF-A0A4V2ZSF9-F1
#
_cell.length_a   1.000
_cell.length_b   1.000
_cell.length_c   1.000
_cell.angle_alpha   90.00
_cell.angle_beta   90.00
_cell.angle_gamma   90.00
#
_symmetry.space_group_name_H-M   'P 1'
#
loop_
_entity.id
_entity.type
_entity.pdbx_description
1 polymer ?
#
loop_
_entity_poly.entity_id
_entity_poly.type
_entity_poly.pdbx_seq_one_letter_code
_entity_poly.pdbx_strand_id
1 'polypeptide(L)'
;MRTVVLRRVSRELRSVIFHTDVRSTKVAELRRDPRISLVGCDLDGGIQIRLYGVARIVETPSETRAVWDSSRPRTLIVYRTPLAPATPVASPAEAHATTHAEDLDSSAGFENFCLIDVTVSRIDYLDLNPAGHRRASLVFEDGEWRRTWLAP
;
A
#
# COMPACT_ATOMS: atom_id res chain seq x y z
N MET A 1 2.49 -6.14 11.59
CA MET A 1 2.41 -6.30 10.11
C MET A 1 0.95 -6.20 9.68
N ARG A 2 0.64 -5.76 8.46
CA ARG A 2 -0.72 -5.74 7.89
C ARG A 2 -0.68 -5.90 6.37
N THR A 3 -1.76 -6.41 5.79
CA THR A 3 -1.91 -6.53 4.32
C THR A 3 -2.48 -5.25 3.73
N VAL A 4 -1.99 -4.87 2.55
CA VAL A 4 -2.51 -3.76 1.75
C VAL A 4 -2.69 -4.21 0.31
N VAL A 5 -3.52 -3.51 -0.46
CA VAL A 5 -3.68 -3.76 -1.89
C VAL A 5 -2.72 -2.86 -2.66
N LEU A 6 -1.83 -3.45 -3.43
CA LEU A 6 -0.99 -2.73 -4.39
C LEU A 6 -1.86 -2.12 -5.50
N ARG A 7 -1.72 -0.81 -5.74
CA ARG A 7 -2.57 -0.06 -6.69
C ARG A 7 -1.82 0.43 -7.92
N ARG A 8 -0.54 0.77 -7.78
CA ARG A 8 0.30 1.21 -8.89
C ARG A 8 1.74 0.78 -8.67
N VAL A 9 2.44 0.52 -9.78
CA VAL A 9 3.88 0.29 -9.83
C VAL A 9 4.46 1.17 -10.93
N SER A 10 5.53 1.89 -10.64
CA SER A 10 6.33 2.64 -11.61
C SER A 10 7.78 2.18 -11.54
N ARG A 11 8.28 1.60 -12.64
CA ARG A 11 9.69 1.21 -12.73
C ARG A 11 10.61 2.42 -12.85
N GLU A 12 10.18 3.42 -13.61
CA GLU A 12 10.91 4.68 -13.84
C GLU A 12 11.13 5.44 -12.53
N LEU A 13 10.06 5.62 -11.75
CA LEU A 13 10.11 6.30 -10.45
C LEU A 13 10.60 5.39 -9.32
N ARG A 14 10.80 4.10 -9.60
CA ARG A 14 11.07 3.05 -8.61
C ARG A 14 10.06 3.08 -7.47
N SER A 15 8.78 3.27 -7.79
CA SER A 15 7.76 3.49 -6.77
C SER A 15 6.61 2.50 -6.85
N VAL A 16 6.05 2.20 -5.69
CA VAL A 16 4.82 1.42 -5.55
C VAL A 16 3.83 2.19 -4.69
N ILE A 17 2.56 2.12 -5.05
CA ILE A 17 1.50 2.92 -4.40
C ILE A 17 0.40 2.02 -3.89
N PHE A 18 -0.06 2.34 -2.68
CA PHE A 18 -1.32 1.85 -2.14
C PHE A 18 -2.05 3.02 -1.48
N HIS A 19 -3.32 2.81 -1.14
CA HIS A 19 -4.12 3.78 -0.40
C HIS A 19 -4.60 3.19 0.92
N THR A 20 -4.78 4.05 1.92
CA THR A 20 -5.21 3.69 3.28
C THR A 20 -6.05 4.83 3.87
N ASP A 21 -6.63 4.61 5.03
CA ASP A 21 -7.30 5.66 5.79
C ASP A 21 -6.26 6.50 6.55
N VAL A 22 -6.33 7.83 6.43
CA VAL A 22 -5.42 8.79 7.07
C VAL A 22 -5.43 8.69 8.60
N ARG A 23 -6.54 8.23 9.17
CA ARG A 23 -6.75 8.07 10.61
C ARG A 23 -6.13 6.79 11.17
N SER A 24 -5.69 5.88 10.29
CA SER A 24 -5.20 4.56 10.73
C SER A 24 -3.83 4.61 11.38
N THR A 25 -3.57 3.69 12.32
CA THR A 25 -2.30 3.59 13.07
C THR A 25 -1.07 3.53 12.15
N LYS A 26 -1.17 2.86 10.99
CA LYS A 26 -0.05 2.76 10.04
C LYS A 26 0.37 4.13 9.49
N VAL A 27 -0.55 5.08 9.33
CA VAL A 27 -0.21 6.44 8.88
C VAL A 27 0.53 7.18 9.99
N ALA A 28 0.10 7.04 11.24
CA ALA A 28 0.81 7.59 12.39
C ALA A 28 2.22 6.98 12.58
N GLU A 29 2.37 5.67 12.34
CA GLU A 29 3.67 5.00 12.30
C GLU A 29 4.56 5.56 11.19
N LEU A 30 4.03 5.68 9.96
CA LEU A 30 4.76 6.22 8.81
C LEU A 30 5.22 7.67 8.98
N ARG A 31 4.44 8.50 9.68
CA ARG A 31 4.84 9.87 10.05
C ARG A 31 6.02 9.88 11.03
N ARG A 32 6.16 8.87 11.88
CA ARG A 32 7.27 8.75 12.83
C ARG A 32 8.52 8.15 12.19
N ASP A 33 8.34 7.13 11.35
CA ASP A 33 9.42 6.50 10.58
C ASP A 33 8.88 6.07 9.21
N PRO A 34 9.34 6.70 8.10
CA PRO A 34 8.84 6.40 6.77
C PRO A 34 9.45 5.12 6.18
N ARG A 35 10.45 4.51 6.83
CA ARG A 35 11.10 3.30 6.31
C ARG A 35 10.16 2.11 6.47
N ILE A 36 9.87 1.44 5.37
CA ILE A 36 9.00 0.27 5.37
C ILE A 36 9.52 -0.85 4.49
N SER A 37 8.96 -2.03 4.72
CA SER A 37 9.03 -3.15 3.78
C SER A 37 7.64 -3.60 3.38
N LEU A 38 7.53 -4.07 2.15
CA LEU A 38 6.32 -4.69 1.58
C LEU A 38 6.70 -6.08 1.10
N VAL A 39 5.89 -7.09 1.42
CA VAL A 39 6.07 -8.45 0.92
C VAL A 39 4.87 -8.83 0.06
N GLY A 40 5.16 -9.35 -1.13
CA GLY A 40 4.19 -10.01 -1.99
C GLY A 40 4.62 -11.46 -2.19
N CYS A 41 3.66 -12.38 -2.04
CA CYS A 41 3.88 -13.81 -2.28
C CYS A 41 2.86 -14.30 -3.30
N ASP A 42 3.35 -14.96 -4.34
CA ASP A 42 2.57 -15.83 -5.21
C ASP A 42 2.86 -17.27 -4.76
N LEU A 43 1.96 -17.85 -3.96
CA LEU A 43 2.16 -19.17 -3.38
C LEU A 43 2.06 -20.27 -4.43
N ASP A 44 1.16 -20.11 -5.40
CA ASP A 44 0.97 -21.08 -6.49
C ASP A 44 2.16 -21.04 -7.46
N GLY A 45 2.66 -19.84 -7.75
CA GLY A 45 3.87 -19.63 -8.55
C GLY A 45 5.18 -19.87 -7.80
N GLY A 46 5.14 -20.04 -6.47
CA GLY A 46 6.34 -20.21 -5.63
C GLY A 46 7.25 -18.98 -5.60
N ILE A 47 6.73 -17.78 -5.77
CA ILE A 47 7.52 -16.53 -5.82
C ILE A 47 7.24 -15.67 -4.59
N GLN A 48 8.29 -15.14 -3.98
CA GLN A 48 8.20 -14.10 -2.96
C GLN A 48 9.07 -12.90 -3.37
N ILE A 49 8.50 -11.70 -3.25
CA ILE A 49 9.21 -10.43 -3.46
C ILE A 49 9.08 -9.60 -2.19
N ARG A 50 10.21 -9.15 -1.65
CA ARG A 50 10.24 -8.14 -0.57
C ARG A 50 10.82 -6.85 -1.12
N LEU A 51 10.06 -5.77 -1.02
CA LEU A 51 10.48 -4.42 -1.34
C LEU A 51 10.87 -3.72 -0.04
N TYR A 52 11.98 -2.99 -0.05
CA TYR A 52 12.39 -2.10 1.03
C TYR A 52 12.49 -0.69 0.46
N GLY A 53 11.96 0.29 1.20
CA GLY A 53 11.88 1.65 0.70
C GLY A 53 11.47 2.66 1.75
N VAL A 54 11.31 3.88 1.27
CA VAL A 54 10.86 5.02 2.07
C VAL A 54 9.48 5.43 1.56
N ALA A 55 8.50 5.41 2.45
CA ALA A 55 7.14 5.84 2.16
C ALA A 55 6.99 7.36 2.33
N ARG A 56 6.26 7.95 1.40
CA ARG A 56 5.79 9.33 1.43
C ARG A 56 4.28 9.31 1.49
N ILE A 57 3.71 10.05 2.44
CA ILE A 57 2.28 10.38 2.42
C ILE A 57 2.11 11.47 1.37
N VAL A 58 1.25 11.25 0.38
CA VAL A 58 1.01 12.24 -0.67
C VAL A 58 0.13 13.34 -0.12
N GLU A 59 0.68 14.54 0.02
CA GLU A 59 -0.03 15.72 0.54
C GLU A 59 -0.61 16.60 -0.58
N THR A 60 -0.21 16.38 -1.83
CA THR A 60 -0.73 17.11 -3.00
C THR A 60 -2.20 16.75 -3.21
N PRO A 61 -3.15 17.70 -3.05
CA PRO A 61 -4.58 17.38 -3.18
C PRO A 61 -4.96 16.93 -4.59
N SER A 62 -4.32 17.48 -5.63
CA SER A 62 -4.60 17.11 -7.03
C SER A 62 -4.19 15.68 -7.37
N GLU A 63 -3.02 15.23 -6.89
CA GLU A 63 -2.57 13.83 -7.06
C GLU A 63 -3.53 12.86 -6.36
N THR A 64 -3.90 13.19 -5.12
CA THR A 64 -4.82 12.37 -4.32
C THR A 64 -6.22 12.32 -4.92
N ARG A 65 -6.72 13.46 -5.42
CA ARG A 65 -7.99 13.57 -6.13
C ARG A 65 -8.02 12.74 -7.40
N ALA A 66 -6.96 12.78 -8.22
CA ALA A 66 -6.90 12.01 -9.46
C ALA A 66 -7.01 10.49 -9.21
N VAL A 67 -6.42 9.97 -8.12
CA VAL A 67 -6.54 8.55 -7.76
C VAL A 67 -7.92 8.23 -7.18
N TRP A 68 -8.50 9.13 -6.39
CA TRP A 68 -9.88 8.99 -5.92
C TRP A 68 -10.87 8.91 -7.08
N ASP A 69 -10.83 9.87 -8.00
CA ASP A 69 -11.78 9.98 -9.11
C ASP A 69 -11.66 8.80 -10.10
N SER A 70 -10.48 8.19 -10.22
CA SER A 70 -10.25 7.00 -11.05
C SER A 70 -10.54 5.67 -10.34
N SER A 71 -10.82 5.69 -9.04
CA SER A 71 -11.10 4.49 -8.24
C SER A 71 -12.55 4.03 -8.35
N ARG A 72 -12.77 2.72 -8.31
CA ARG A 72 -14.13 2.15 -8.35
C ARG A 72 -14.89 2.54 -7.07
N PRO A 73 -16.19 2.88 -7.13
CA PRO A 73 -16.97 3.25 -5.94
C PRO A 73 -16.89 2.24 -4.79
N ARG A 74 -16.95 0.93 -5.09
CA ARG A 74 -16.81 -0.15 -4.10
C ARG A 74 -15.46 -0.16 -3.35
N THR A 75 -14.41 0.41 -3.94
CA THR A 75 -13.10 0.56 -3.31
C THR A 75 -13.09 1.72 -2.32
N LEU A 76 -13.90 2.74 -2.57
CA LEU A 76 -13.89 4.00 -1.83
C LEU A 76 -14.86 4.01 -0.65
N ILE A 77 -15.90 3.17 -0.68
CA ILE A 77 -16.93 3.10 0.37
C ILE A 77 -16.35 2.91 1.78
N VAL A 78 -15.19 2.25 1.91
CA VAL A 78 -14.52 2.02 3.20
C VAL A 78 -14.04 3.31 3.87
N TYR A 79 -13.83 4.40 3.10
CA TYR A 79 -13.42 5.71 3.60
C TYR A 79 -14.57 6.57 4.11
N ARG A 80 -15.81 6.13 3.87
CA ARG A 80 -17.03 6.77 4.38
C ARG A 80 -17.40 6.32 5.79
N THR A 81 -16.62 5.40 6.36
CA THR A 81 -16.90 4.88 7.70
C THR A 81 -16.67 5.98 8.74
N PRO A 82 -17.62 6.17 9.69
CA PRO A 82 -17.53 7.24 10.67
C PRO A 82 -16.38 7.01 11.66
N LEU A 83 -16.00 5.76 11.88
CA LEU A 83 -14.96 5.36 12.82
C LEU A 83 -13.63 5.16 12.11
N ALA A 84 -12.54 5.51 12.79
CA ALA A 84 -11.19 5.19 12.31
C ALA A 84 -10.98 3.66 12.29
N PRO A 85 -10.15 3.12 11.38
CA PRO A 85 -9.86 1.69 11.38
C PRO A 85 -9.27 1.21 12.72
N ALA A 86 -9.69 0.02 13.14
CA ALA A 86 -9.34 -0.61 14.44
C ALA A 86 -9.92 0.09 15.69
N THR A 87 -10.91 0.98 15.53
CA THR A 87 -11.72 1.47 16.66
C THR A 87 -12.57 0.31 17.22
N PRO A 88 -12.55 0.04 18.55
CA PRO A 88 -13.45 -0.93 19.17
C PRO A 88 -14.92 -0.52 19.00
N VAL A 89 -15.78 -1.48 18.68
CA VAL A 89 -17.23 -1.30 18.54
C VAL A 89 -17.97 -2.37 19.34
N ALA A 90 -19.18 -2.06 19.82
CA ALA A 90 -19.97 -3.03 20.58
C ALA A 90 -20.64 -4.06 19.65
N SER A 91 -20.87 -3.71 18.38
CA SER A 91 -21.37 -4.62 17.36
C SER A 91 -20.82 -4.29 15.96
N PRO A 92 -20.76 -5.25 15.01
CA PRO A 92 -20.32 -4.97 13.64
C PRO A 92 -21.12 -3.87 12.94
N ALA A 93 -22.41 -3.73 13.25
CA ALA A 93 -23.29 -2.73 12.65
C ALA A 93 -22.82 -1.29 12.89
N GLU A 94 -22.20 -1.02 14.05
CA GLU A 94 -21.68 0.31 14.41
C GLU A 94 -20.46 0.73 13.57
N ALA A 95 -19.75 -0.24 12.98
CA ALA A 95 -18.56 0.03 12.15
C ALA A 95 -18.89 0.32 10.68
N HIS A 96 -20.14 0.07 10.25
CA HIS A 96 -20.55 0.26 8.87
C HIS A 96 -21.05 1.69 8.64
N ALA A 97 -20.74 2.24 7.47
CA ALA A 97 -21.38 3.49 7.04
C ALA A 97 -22.88 3.23 6.93
N THR A 98 -23.68 4.06 7.60
CA THR A 98 -25.13 4.05 7.41
C THR A 98 -25.42 4.53 6.00
N THR A 99 -26.00 3.67 5.16
CA THR A 99 -26.46 4.01 3.81
C THR A 99 -27.61 5.02 3.92
N HIS A 100 -27.28 6.29 4.08
CA HIS A 100 -28.23 7.40 4.02
C HIS A 100 -28.00 8.20 2.74
N ALA A 101 -28.97 9.05 2.38
CA ALA A 101 -29.16 9.75 1.11
C ALA A 101 -27.94 10.54 0.53
N GLU A 102 -26.81 10.57 1.24
CA GLU A 102 -25.49 11.06 0.84
C GLU A 102 -24.77 10.18 -0.21
N ASP A 103 -25.38 9.06 -0.63
CA ASP A 103 -24.87 8.18 -1.70
C ASP A 103 -24.65 8.88 -3.06
N LEU A 104 -25.12 10.13 -3.19
CA LEU A 104 -24.94 10.97 -4.38
C LEU A 104 -23.66 11.81 -4.38
N ASP A 105 -23.00 12.04 -3.24
CA ASP A 105 -21.73 12.78 -3.22
C ASP A 105 -20.57 11.85 -3.58
N SER A 106 -19.95 12.10 -4.73
CA SER A 106 -18.77 11.37 -5.19
C SER A 106 -17.52 11.63 -4.33
N SER A 107 -17.51 12.72 -3.55
CA SER A 107 -16.39 13.10 -2.67
C SER A 107 -16.54 12.61 -1.22
N ALA A 108 -17.67 12.03 -0.84
CA ALA A 108 -17.89 11.57 0.54
C ALA A 108 -16.80 10.57 0.96
N GLY A 109 -16.10 10.88 2.07
CA GLY A 109 -15.00 10.12 2.64
C GLY A 109 -13.61 10.47 2.08
N PHE A 110 -13.50 11.41 1.14
CA PHE A 110 -12.23 11.81 0.54
C PHE A 110 -11.23 12.34 1.59
N GLU A 111 -11.71 13.03 2.63
CA GLU A 111 -10.90 13.52 3.74
C GLU A 111 -10.19 12.40 4.51
N ASN A 112 -10.74 11.18 4.46
CA ASN A 112 -10.13 10.01 5.06
C ASN A 112 -9.19 9.27 4.10
N PHE A 113 -9.23 9.58 2.80
CA PHE A 113 -8.42 8.92 1.77
C PHE A 113 -6.97 9.40 1.78
N CYS A 114 -6.05 8.46 1.94
CA CYS A 114 -4.62 8.74 2.02
C CYS A 114 -3.85 7.86 1.02
N LEU A 115 -3.11 8.49 0.12
CA LEU A 115 -2.16 7.80 -0.76
C LEU A 115 -0.79 7.67 -0.10
N ILE A 116 -0.23 6.48 -0.18
CA ILE A 116 1.13 6.16 0.26
C ILE A 116 1.94 5.78 -0.98
N ASP A 117 2.97 6.57 -1.26
CA ASP A 117 3.91 6.36 -2.36
C ASP A 117 5.25 5.91 -1.80
N VAL A 118 5.72 4.72 -2.19
CA VAL A 118 6.88 4.08 -1.60
C VAL A 118 8.00 4.03 -2.62
N THR A 119 9.04 4.81 -2.41
CA THR A 119 10.26 4.76 -3.23
C THR A 119 11.10 3.58 -2.80
N VAL A 120 11.25 2.61 -3.69
CA VAL A 120 11.96 1.34 -3.47
C VAL A 120 13.45 1.53 -3.71
N SER A 121 14.26 1.15 -2.72
CA SER A 121 15.73 1.16 -2.80
C SER A 121 16.34 -0.24 -2.81
N ARG A 122 15.59 -1.26 -2.36
CA ARG A 122 16.05 -2.65 -2.38
C ARG A 122 14.90 -3.62 -2.66
N ILE A 123 15.21 -4.68 -3.39
CA ILE A 123 14.32 -5.81 -3.69
C ILE A 123 15.03 -7.09 -3.29
N ASP A 124 14.35 -7.96 -2.54
CA ASP A 124 14.76 -9.34 -2.28
C ASP A 124 13.77 -10.25 -3.00
N TYR A 125 14.27 -10.96 -4.01
CA TYR A 125 13.51 -11.89 -4.83
C TYR A 125 13.85 -13.31 -4.42
N LEU A 126 12.83 -14.13 -4.16
CA LEU A 126 12.94 -15.54 -3.86
C LEU A 126 12.01 -16.33 -4.78
N ASP A 127 12.58 -17.30 -5.47
CA ASP A 127 11.89 -18.30 -6.28
C ASP A 127 12.10 -19.67 -5.64
N LEU A 128 10.99 -20.28 -5.24
CA LEU A 128 10.92 -21.55 -4.52
C LEU A 128 10.88 -22.76 -5.46
N ASN A 129 11.38 -22.63 -6.69
CA ASN A 129 11.46 -23.73 -7.64
C ASN A 129 11.95 -25.04 -6.96
N PRO A 130 11.20 -26.16 -7.08
CA PRO A 130 11.56 -27.44 -6.45
C PRO A 130 12.91 -28.01 -6.91
N ALA A 131 13.37 -27.66 -8.12
CA ALA A 131 14.66 -28.09 -8.65
C ALA A 131 15.86 -27.35 -8.05
N GLY A 132 15.59 -26.32 -7.23
CA GLY A 132 16.60 -25.50 -6.56
C GLY A 132 16.09 -24.08 -6.38
N HIS A 133 16.03 -23.63 -5.14
CA HIS A 133 15.59 -22.28 -4.84
C HIS A 133 16.59 -21.26 -5.37
N ARG A 134 16.09 -20.13 -5.88
CA ARG A 134 16.91 -19.04 -6.41
C ARG A 134 16.58 -17.77 -5.65
N ARG A 135 17.61 -17.10 -5.13
CA ARG A 135 17.43 -15.86 -4.39
C ARG A 135 18.34 -14.77 -4.93
N ALA A 136 17.80 -13.58 -5.16
CA ALA A 136 18.56 -12.43 -5.63
C ALA A 136 18.24 -11.20 -4.78
N SER A 137 19.26 -10.43 -4.42
CA SER A 137 19.12 -9.09 -3.88
C SER A 137 19.41 -8.08 -4.98
N LEU A 138 18.54 -7.10 -5.15
CA LEU A 138 18.73 -5.95 -6.01
C LEU A 138 18.77 -4.71 -5.12
N VAL A 139 19.83 -3.91 -5.21
CA VAL A 139 19.99 -2.67 -4.45
C VAL A 139 20.20 -1.53 -5.43
N PHE A 140 19.47 -0.42 -5.24
CA PHE A 140 19.59 0.77 -6.06
C PHE A 140 20.66 1.69 -5.47
N GLU A 141 21.79 1.82 -6.17
CA GLU A 141 22.97 2.61 -5.78
C GLU A 141 23.50 3.33 -7.02
N ASP A 142 24.01 4.55 -6.85
CA ASP A 142 24.65 5.32 -7.94
C ASP A 142 23.78 5.49 -9.21
N GLY A 143 22.45 5.50 -9.06
CA GLY A 143 21.51 5.67 -10.17
C GLY A 143 21.17 4.37 -10.92
N GLU A 144 21.68 3.22 -10.47
CA GLU A 144 21.48 1.93 -11.13
C GLU A 144 21.12 0.81 -10.14
N TRP A 145 20.57 -0.29 -10.68
CA TRP A 145 20.30 -1.49 -9.90
C TRP A 145 21.49 -2.44 -9.93
N ARG A 146 22.14 -2.63 -8.78
CA ARG A 146 23.12 -3.69 -8.56
C ARG A 146 22.41 -4.97 -8.15
N ARG A 147 22.79 -6.09 -8.77
CA ARG A 147 22.16 -7.41 -8.52
C ARG A 147 23.18 -8.40 -8.00
N THR A 148 22.78 -9.18 -7.01
CA THR A 148 23.63 -10.21 -6.39
C THR A 148 22.79 -11.45 -6.13
N TRP A 149 23.26 -12.61 -6.61
CA TRP A 149 22.69 -13.90 -6.21
C TRP A 149 23.06 -14.20 -4.77
N LEU A 150 22.10 -14.69 -4.00
CA LEU A 150 22.26 -15.10 -2.61
C LEU A 150 21.99 -16.60 -2.49
N ALA A 151 22.62 -17.24 -1.52
CA ALA A 151 22.13 -18.53 -1.05
C ALA A 151 20.68 -18.37 -0.56
N PRO A 152 19.76 -19.29 -0.88
CA PRO A 152 18.35 -19.21 -0.49
C PRO A 152 18.13 -19.08 1.01
#